data_AF-A0A7D9LRM1-F1
#
_entry.id   AF-A0A7D9LRM1-F1
#
_cell.length_a   1.000
_cell.length_b   1.000
_cell.length_c   1.000
_cell.angle_alpha   90.00
_cell.angle_beta   90.00
_cell.angle_gamma   90.00
#
_symmetry.space_group_name_H-M   'P 1'
#
loop_
_entity.id
_entity.type
_entity.pdbx_description
1 polymer ?
#
loop_
_entity_poly.entity_id
_entity_poly.type
_entity_poly.pdbx_seq_one_letter_code
_entity_poly.pdbx_strand_id
1 'polypeptide(L)'
;MHPENKWEKRQNAPWINKELISLCRKKLLYKKAKRSRNESTWIRYRQMNNNLKRKCNEARWSYDLAQDLTDNNNPKPFRNFVKSKCKGTNKLISLKVGESVFTDDQGIADSMNSYFSSVFTVENYDNIPVLDYIVDERLENIRCSVDEVKKASSKS
;
A
#
# COMPACT_ATOMS: atom_id res chain seq x y z
N MET A 1 20.94 15.10 29.42
CA MET A 1 20.42 15.57 28.13
C MET A 1 19.25 14.67 27.76
N HIS A 2 18.00 15.10 27.97
CA HIS A 2 16.81 14.32 27.64
C HIS A 2 16.36 14.64 26.21
N PRO A 3 15.96 13.66 25.38
CA PRO A 3 15.46 13.94 24.05
C PRO A 3 14.08 14.59 24.15
N GLU A 4 13.91 15.74 23.52
CA GLU A 4 12.61 16.39 23.38
C GLU A 4 11.68 15.49 22.57
N ASN A 5 10.66 14.95 23.23
CA ASN A 5 9.65 14.12 22.60
C ASN A 5 8.72 15.04 21.78
N LYS A 6 9.13 15.35 20.54
CA LYS A 6 8.31 16.13 19.60
C LYS A 6 7.11 15.27 19.21
N TRP A 7 5.96 15.50 19.84
CA TRP A 7 4.70 14.91 19.40
C TRP A 7 4.36 15.44 18.00
N GLU A 8 4.82 14.77 16.96
CA GLU A 8 4.39 15.05 15.60
C GLU A 8 2.87 14.88 15.54
N LYS A 9 2.17 15.95 15.17
CA LYS A 9 0.72 15.89 14.95
C LYS A 9 0.47 14.82 13.91
N ARG A 10 -0.29 13.77 14.27
CA ARG A 10 -0.72 12.74 13.33
C ARG A 10 -1.44 13.43 12.17
N GLN A 11 -0.80 13.44 11.00
CA GLN A 11 -1.43 13.94 9.80
C GLN A 11 -2.58 13.00 9.45
N ASN A 12 -3.74 13.58 9.15
CA ASN A 12 -4.85 12.80 8.64
C ASN A 12 -4.47 12.22 7.28
N ALA A 13 -5.13 11.13 6.88
CA ALA A 13 -4.95 10.64 5.54
C ALA A 13 -5.30 11.74 4.51
N PRO A 14 -4.61 11.80 3.37
CA PRO A 14 -4.75 12.92 2.44
C PRO A 14 -6.17 13.14 1.91
N TRP A 15 -6.92 12.05 1.73
CA TRP A 15 -8.33 12.08 1.30
C TRP A 15 -9.33 12.52 2.40
N ILE A 16 -8.86 12.82 3.62
CA ILE A 16 -9.71 13.27 4.73
C ILE A 16 -9.72 14.79 4.78
N ASN A 17 -10.76 15.38 4.20
CA ASN A 17 -10.96 16.83 4.18
C ASN A 17 -11.60 17.38 5.49
N LYS A 18 -11.65 18.71 5.61
CA LYS A 18 -12.22 19.42 6.77
C LYS A 18 -13.70 19.10 6.99
N GLU A 19 -14.46 18.86 5.93
CA GLU A 19 -15.89 18.53 6.01
C GLU A 19 -16.12 17.15 6.65
N LEU A 20 -15.36 16.15 6.23
CA LEU A 20 -15.40 14.80 6.83
C LEU A 20 -15.02 14.85 8.31
N ILE A 21 -13.99 15.64 8.66
CA ILE A 21 -13.59 15.86 10.06
C ILE A 21 -14.73 16.51 10.85
N SER A 22 -15.42 17.49 10.29
CA SER A 22 -16.58 18.14 10.90
C SER A 22 -17.74 17.17 11.13
N LEU A 23 -18.03 16.31 10.14
CA LEU A 23 -19.04 15.26 10.27
C LEU A 23 -18.68 14.23 11.35
N CYS A 24 -17.41 13.80 11.43
CA CYS A 24 -16.89 12.92 12.49
C CYS A 24 -17.05 13.53 13.89
N ARG A 25 -16.98 14.86 14.02
CA ARG A 25 -17.12 15.57 15.30
C ARG A 25 -18.55 15.62 15.83
N LYS A 26 -19.56 15.15 15.07
CA LYS A 26 -20.97 15.01 15.52
C LYS A 26 -21.19 13.89 16.54
N LYS A 27 -20.22 13.67 17.45
CA LYS A 27 -20.29 12.80 18.64
C LYS A 27 -21.51 13.10 19.53
N LEU A 28 -22.10 14.30 19.40
CA LEU A 28 -23.32 14.69 20.09
C LEU A 28 -24.53 13.80 19.75
N LEU A 29 -24.66 13.35 18.49
CA LEU A 29 -25.78 12.46 18.10
C LEU A 29 -25.63 11.08 18.72
N TYR A 30 -24.42 10.53 18.76
CA TYR A 30 -24.12 9.28 19.48
C TYR A 30 -24.40 9.43 20.98
N LYS A 31 -23.91 10.52 21.61
CA LYS A 31 -24.15 10.79 23.02
C LYS A 31 -25.66 10.93 23.32
N LYS A 32 -26.41 11.60 22.43
CA LYS A 32 -27.87 11.76 22.54
C LYS A 32 -28.59 10.42 22.39
N ALA A 33 -28.23 9.62 21.40
CA ALA A 33 -28.79 8.29 21.20
C ALA A 33 -28.49 7.35 22.38
N LYS A 34 -27.26 7.37 22.91
CA LYS A 34 -26.86 6.57 24.08
C LYS A 34 -27.59 6.97 25.37
N ARG A 35 -27.88 8.27 25.55
CA ARG A 35 -28.59 8.79 26.72
C ARG A 35 -30.10 8.61 26.64
N SER A 36 -30.65 8.57 25.43
CA SER A 36 -32.08 8.37 25.23
C SER A 36 -32.40 6.88 25.11
N ARG A 37 -33.52 6.44 25.69
CA ARG A 37 -34.11 5.11 25.43
C ARG A 37 -35.01 5.11 24.18
N ASN A 38 -34.84 6.08 23.28
CA ASN A 38 -35.72 6.29 22.12
C ASN A 38 -35.06 5.82 20.82
N GLU A 39 -35.71 4.90 20.12
CA GLU A 39 -35.26 4.31 18.85
C GLU A 39 -35.09 5.36 17.73
N SER A 40 -35.92 6.40 17.68
CA SER A 40 -35.80 7.46 16.67
C SER A 40 -34.44 8.17 16.70
N THR A 41 -33.85 8.32 17.90
CA THR A 41 -32.52 8.91 18.05
C THR A 41 -31.42 7.99 17.54
N TRP A 42 -31.60 6.67 17.70
CA TRP A 42 -30.71 5.65 17.15
C TRP A 42 -30.81 5.57 15.62
N ILE A 43 -32.02 5.63 15.04
CA ILE A 43 -32.22 5.69 13.59
C ILE A 43 -31.49 6.91 13.00
N ARG A 44 -31.67 8.10 13.58
CA ARG A 44 -31.01 9.32 13.11
C ARG A 44 -29.49 9.24 13.22
N TYR A 45 -28.97 8.65 14.30
CA TYR A 45 -27.53 8.40 14.44
C TYR A 45 -27.02 7.42 13.36
N ARG A 46 -27.71 6.30 13.14
CA ARG A 46 -27.34 5.28 12.14
C ARG A 46 -27.31 5.88 10.74
N GLN A 47 -28.33 6.63 10.34
CA GLN A 47 -28.38 7.31 9.05
C GLN A 47 -27.20 8.26 8.85
N MET A 48 -26.91 9.11 9.85
CA MET A 48 -25.77 10.02 9.82
C MET A 48 -24.43 9.26 9.74
N ASN A 49 -24.26 8.21 10.54
CA ASN A 49 -23.04 7.40 10.57
C ASN A 49 -22.82 6.66 9.25
N ASN A 50 -23.89 6.12 8.66
CA ASN A 50 -23.84 5.47 7.35
C ASN A 50 -23.48 6.48 6.25
N ASN A 51 -24.07 7.68 6.28
CA ASN A 51 -23.70 8.76 5.37
C ASN A 51 -22.22 9.16 5.51
N LEU A 52 -21.73 9.28 6.74
CA LEU A 52 -20.32 9.58 7.01
C LEU A 52 -19.40 8.49 6.45
N LYS A 53 -19.69 7.20 6.74
CA LYS A 53 -18.92 6.08 6.19
C LYS A 53 -18.89 6.11 4.66
N ARG A 54 -20.05 6.36 4.04
CA ARG A 54 -20.18 6.46 2.59
C ARG A 54 -19.28 7.58 2.05
N LYS A 55 -19.39 8.81 2.58
CA LYS A 55 -18.56 9.95 2.16
C LYS A 55 -17.07 9.73 2.38
N CYS A 56 -16.67 9.09 3.49
CA CYS A 56 -15.27 8.72 3.74
C CYS A 56 -14.76 7.72 2.70
N ASN A 57 -15.58 6.74 2.32
CA ASN A 57 -15.24 5.77 1.28
C ASN A 57 -15.17 6.43 -0.10
N GLU A 58 -16.17 7.24 -0.46
CA GLU A 58 -16.19 8.02 -1.70
C GLU A 58 -14.92 8.87 -1.83
N ALA A 59 -14.58 9.65 -0.80
CA ALA A 59 -13.37 10.48 -0.80
C ALA A 59 -12.09 9.66 -0.92
N ARG A 60 -12.04 8.47 -0.30
CA ARG A 60 -10.89 7.55 -0.44
C ARG A 60 -10.76 7.01 -1.86
N TRP A 61 -11.87 6.65 -2.51
CA TRP A 61 -11.87 6.07 -3.85
C TRP A 61 -11.66 7.11 -4.95
N SER A 62 -12.15 8.33 -4.75
CA SER A 62 -11.93 9.44 -5.68
C SER A 62 -10.53 10.05 -5.57
N TYR A 63 -9.75 9.66 -4.56
CA TYR A 63 -8.42 10.20 -4.34
C TYR A 63 -7.40 9.53 -5.25
N ASP A 64 -6.87 10.29 -6.19
CA ASP A 64 -5.76 9.85 -7.03
C ASP A 64 -4.43 10.05 -6.31
N LEU A 65 -3.95 8.96 -5.71
CA LEU A 65 -2.66 8.93 -5.01
C LEU A 65 -1.46 9.05 -5.97
N ALA A 66 -1.63 8.64 -7.23
CA ALA A 66 -0.55 8.74 -8.23
C ALA A 66 -0.39 10.17 -8.71
N GLN A 67 -1.51 10.87 -8.96
CA GLN A 67 -1.49 12.29 -9.31
C GLN A 67 -0.92 13.14 -8.17
N ASP A 68 -1.34 12.89 -6.93
CA ASP A 68 -0.83 13.60 -5.74
C ASP A 68 0.68 13.43 -5.54
N LEU A 69 1.22 12.25 -5.87
CA LEU A 69 2.66 11.98 -5.83
C LEU A 69 3.42 12.88 -6.81
N THR A 70 2.89 13.01 -8.04
CA THR A 70 3.46 13.84 -9.10
C THR A 70 3.38 15.32 -8.75
N ASP A 71 2.22 15.80 -8.33
CA ASP A 71 1.96 17.23 -8.11
C ASP A 71 2.73 17.81 -6.92
N ASN A 72 2.81 17.06 -5.82
CA ASN A 72 3.44 17.54 -4.58
C ASN A 72 4.93 17.19 -4.47
N ASN A 73 5.46 16.41 -5.43
CA ASN A 73 6.81 15.83 -5.40
C ASN A 73 7.17 15.24 -4.01
N ASN A 74 6.17 14.73 -3.30
CA ASN A 74 6.26 14.29 -1.92
C ASN A 74 5.89 12.82 -1.84
N PRO A 75 6.86 11.91 -1.70
CA PRO A 75 6.58 10.48 -1.66
C PRO A 75 6.03 10.01 -0.31
N LYS A 76 5.99 10.85 0.73
CA LYS A 76 5.63 10.44 2.09
C LYS A 76 4.19 9.90 2.20
N PRO A 77 3.14 10.53 1.64
CA PRO A 77 1.78 10.00 1.69
C PRO A 77 1.65 8.64 0.98
N PHE A 78 2.26 8.51 -0.21
CA PHE A 78 2.31 7.25 -0.95
C PHE A 78 3.03 6.15 -0.18
N ARG A 79 4.25 6.42 0.33
CA ARG A 79 5.01 5.46 1.13
C ARG A 79 4.24 5.04 2.38
N ASN A 80 3.56 5.96 3.05
CA ASN A 80 2.72 5.64 4.21
C ASN A 80 1.51 4.77 3.84
N PHE A 81 0.89 5.04 2.68
CA PHE A 81 -0.21 4.23 2.16
C PHE A 81 0.26 2.80 1.87
N VAL A 82 1.33 2.63 1.08
CA VAL A 82 1.90 1.31 0.78
C VAL A 82 2.27 0.57 2.05
N LYS A 83 3.01 1.23 2.96
CA LYS A 83 3.33 0.66 4.28
C LYS A 83 2.10 0.24 5.05
N SER A 84 1.00 1.00 5.00
CA SER A 84 -0.26 0.66 5.68
C SER A 84 -0.93 -0.60 5.11
N LYS A 85 -0.74 -0.89 3.82
CA LYS A 85 -1.26 -2.09 3.14
C LYS A 85 -0.36 -3.30 3.35
N CYS A 86 0.93 -3.07 3.54
CA CYS A 86 1.90 -4.10 3.88
C CYS A 86 1.97 -4.37 5.39
N LYS A 87 1.05 -3.84 6.22
CA LYS A 87 0.98 -4.17 7.65
C LYS A 87 0.33 -5.53 7.85
N GLY A 88 1.15 -6.57 7.77
CA GLY A 88 0.89 -7.91 8.25
C GLY A 88 2.18 -8.51 8.78
N THR A 89 2.09 -9.43 9.73
CA THR A 89 3.22 -10.34 10.03
C THR A 89 3.32 -11.33 8.88
N ASN A 90 3.76 -10.87 7.72
CA ASN A 90 4.03 -11.71 6.55
C ASN A 90 5.33 -12.49 6.73
N LYS A 91 5.67 -12.85 7.98
CA LYS A 91 6.68 -13.86 8.20
C LYS A 91 5.97 -15.17 7.90
N LEU A 92 6.15 -15.67 6.69
CA LEU A 92 5.69 -16.99 6.33
C LEU A 92 6.53 -17.97 7.16
N ILE A 93 5.96 -18.44 8.27
CA ILE A 93 6.65 -19.33 9.22
C ILE A 93 6.68 -20.77 8.67
N SER A 94 5.68 -21.13 7.88
CA SER A 94 5.62 -22.44 7.24
C SER A 94 4.74 -22.44 6.00
N LEU A 95 5.02 -23.37 5.09
CA LEU A 95 4.26 -23.64 3.87
C LEU A 95 3.92 -25.13 3.83
N LYS A 96 2.64 -25.49 3.76
CA LYS A 96 2.20 -26.89 3.58
C LYS A 96 1.88 -27.13 2.10
N VAL A 97 2.52 -28.13 1.50
CA VAL A 97 2.29 -28.55 0.12
C VAL A 97 2.04 -30.06 0.11
N GLY A 98 0.79 -30.44 -0.15
CA GLY A 98 0.35 -31.83 0.01
C GLY A 98 0.50 -32.31 1.45
N GLU A 99 1.27 -33.38 1.65
CA GLU A 99 1.60 -33.94 2.97
C GLU A 99 2.85 -33.32 3.61
N SER A 100 3.65 -32.58 2.83
CA SER A 100 4.90 -31.98 3.29
C SER A 100 4.67 -30.59 3.90
N VAL A 101 5.46 -30.26 4.92
CA VAL A 101 5.48 -28.94 5.57
C VAL A 101 6.90 -28.39 5.54
N PHE A 102 7.09 -27.25 4.89
CA PHE A 102 8.35 -26.52 4.82
C PHE A 102 8.35 -25.40 5.86
N THR A 103 9.44 -25.28 6.61
CA THR A 103 9.64 -24.23 7.63
C THR A 103 10.91 -23.41 7.39
N ASP A 104 11.79 -23.88 6.50
CA ASP A 104 12.99 -23.17 6.09
C ASP A 104 12.73 -22.33 4.83
N ASP A 105 13.49 -21.23 4.70
CA ASP A 105 13.29 -20.25 3.64
C ASP A 105 13.53 -20.85 2.23
N GLN A 106 14.47 -21.80 2.11
CA GLN A 106 14.86 -22.40 0.84
C GLN A 106 13.77 -23.31 0.29
N GLY A 107 13.26 -24.24 1.09
CA GLY A 107 12.19 -25.17 0.70
C GLY A 107 10.88 -24.44 0.41
N ILE A 108 10.58 -23.37 1.14
CA ILE A 108 9.46 -22.47 0.81
C ILE A 108 9.66 -21.85 -0.57
N ALA A 109 10.85 -21.27 -0.83
CA ALA A 109 11.16 -20.61 -2.09
C ALA A 109 11.10 -21.59 -3.27
N ASP A 110 11.73 -22.76 -3.15
CA ASP A 110 11.77 -23.77 -4.21
C ASP A 110 10.37 -24.33 -4.51
N SER A 111 9.55 -24.53 -3.48
CA SER A 111 8.18 -25.01 -3.65
C SER A 111 7.30 -23.96 -4.35
N MET A 112 7.41 -22.69 -3.96
CA MET A 112 6.72 -21.59 -4.64
C MET A 112 7.17 -21.45 -6.09
N ASN A 113 8.47 -21.45 -6.35
CA ASN A 113 9.03 -21.34 -7.70
C ASN A 113 8.57 -22.49 -8.59
N SER A 114 8.56 -23.72 -8.06
CA SER A 114 8.05 -24.89 -8.77
C SER A 114 6.57 -24.76 -9.13
N TYR A 115 5.74 -24.31 -8.18
CA TYR A 115 4.32 -24.08 -8.42
C TYR A 115 4.08 -22.96 -9.44
N PHE A 116 4.76 -21.82 -9.30
CA PHE A 116 4.60 -20.72 -10.25
C PHE A 116 5.05 -21.14 -11.65
N SER A 117 6.17 -21.85 -11.77
CA SER A 117 6.65 -22.36 -13.05
C SER A 117 5.66 -23.34 -13.70
N SER A 118 4.94 -24.14 -12.91
CA SER A 118 4.00 -25.14 -13.46
C SER A 118 2.69 -24.54 -13.97
N VAL A 119 2.30 -23.37 -13.48
CA VAL A 119 1.08 -22.67 -13.94
C VAL A 119 1.34 -21.72 -15.11
N PHE A 120 2.61 -21.44 -15.44
CA PHE A 120 2.94 -20.71 -16.66
C PHE A 120 2.86 -21.64 -17.88
N THR A 121 2.23 -21.14 -18.94
CA THR A 121 2.18 -21.84 -20.22
C THR A 121 3.51 -21.70 -20.96
N VAL A 122 3.92 -22.76 -21.66
CA VAL A 122 5.02 -22.66 -22.64
C VAL A 122 4.52 -21.79 -23.78
N GLU A 123 5.02 -20.57 -23.89
CA GLU A 123 4.63 -19.67 -24.96
C GLU A 123 5.19 -20.18 -26.30
N ASN A 124 4.38 -20.06 -27.35
CA ASN A 124 4.82 -20.38 -28.70
C ASN A 124 5.65 -19.21 -29.24
N TYR A 125 6.92 -19.48 -29.52
CA TYR A 125 7.89 -18.52 -30.04
C TYR A 125 8.04 -18.53 -31.56
N ASP A 126 7.33 -19.42 -32.27
CA ASP A 126 7.41 -19.60 -33.73
C ASP A 126 7.07 -18.31 -34.51
N ASN A 127 6.30 -17.40 -33.91
CA ASN A 127 5.87 -16.14 -34.52
C ASN A 127 6.31 -14.89 -33.73
N ILE A 128 7.46 -14.93 -33.03
CA ILE A 128 8.02 -13.69 -32.50
C ILE A 128 8.51 -12.84 -33.69
N PRO A 129 8.02 -11.61 -33.87
CA PRO A 129 8.56 -10.71 -34.89
C PRO A 129 10.03 -10.42 -34.57
N VAL A 130 10.91 -10.64 -35.55
CA VAL A 130 12.32 -10.25 -35.44
C VAL A 130 12.36 -8.73 -35.40
N LEU A 131 12.84 -8.19 -34.28
CA LEU A 131 13.11 -6.76 -34.15
C LEU A 131 14.46 -6.50 -34.81
N ASP A 132 14.49 -5.69 -35.86
CA ASP A 132 15.73 -5.11 -36.37
C ASP A 132 16.25 -4.14 -35.30
N TYR A 133 17.21 -4.59 -34.51
CA TYR A 133 17.87 -3.74 -33.53
C TYR A 133 18.80 -2.78 -34.28
N ILE A 134 18.49 -1.49 -34.21
CA ILE A 134 19.46 -0.45 -34.54
C ILE A 134 20.47 -0.46 -33.38
N VAL A 135 21.66 -0.98 -33.64
CA VAL A 135 22.78 -0.86 -32.70
C VAL A 135 23.17 0.61 -32.69
N ASP A 136 22.73 1.36 -31.68
CA ASP A 136 23.31 2.66 -31.40
C ASP A 136 24.68 2.40 -30.72
N GLU A 137 25.78 2.62 -31.46
CA GLU A 137 27.17 2.49 -30.99
C GLU A 137 27.43 3.26 -29.67
N ARG A 138 26.55 4.19 -29.29
CA ARG A 138 26.65 4.97 -28.05
C ARG A 138 26.55 4.15 -26.76
N LEU A 139 26.10 2.89 -26.82
CA LEU A 139 25.98 1.99 -25.66
C LEU A 139 27.13 0.99 -25.49
N GLU A 140 28.19 1.07 -26.29
CA GLU A 140 29.31 0.11 -26.20
C GLU A 140 30.13 0.20 -24.90
N ASN A 141 29.97 1.29 -24.13
CA ASN A 141 30.78 1.55 -22.95
C ASN A 141 29.93 1.75 -21.68
N ILE A 142 29.14 0.75 -21.32
CA ILE A 142 28.53 0.70 -19.98
C ILE A 142 29.60 0.23 -18.98
N ARG A 143 30.38 1.19 -18.47
CA ARG A 143 31.30 0.93 -17.35
C ARG A 143 30.50 0.96 -16.06
N CYS A 144 30.31 -0.20 -15.45
CA CYS A 144 29.75 -0.30 -14.10
C CYS A 144 30.89 -0.50 -13.11
N SER A 145 31.21 0.54 -12.32
CA SER A 145 32.21 0.42 -11.25
C SER A 145 31.56 0.06 -9.92
N VAL A 146 32.22 -0.82 -9.17
CA VAL A 146 31.82 -1.23 -7.80
C VAL A 146 31.67 -0.01 -6.89
N ASP A 147 32.45 1.05 -7.10
CA ASP A 147 32.42 2.26 -6.28
C ASP A 147 31.17 3.11 -6.55
N GLU A 148 30.65 3.12 -7.77
CA GLU A 148 29.41 3.82 -8.12
C GLU A 148 28.20 3.14 -7.47
N VAL A 149 28.18 1.80 -7.46
CA VAL A 149 27.14 1.00 -6.81
C VAL A 149 27.17 1.20 -5.29
N LYS A 150 28.36 1.22 -4.67
CA LYS A 150 28.51 1.51 -3.23
C LYS A 150 28.07 2.93 -2.87
N LYS A 151 28.35 3.92 -3.72
CA LYS A 151 27.92 5.32 -3.51
C LYS A 151 26.39 5.47 -3.59
N ALA A 152 25.71 4.69 -4.43
CA ALA A 152 24.25 4.63 -4.49
C ALA A 152 23.65 3.94 -3.25
N SER A 153 24.28 2.88 -2.75
CA SER A 153 23.84 2.13 -1.57
C SER A 153 24.03 2.91 -0.25
N SER A 154 25.05 3.77 -0.19
CA SER A 154 25.38 4.57 1.02
C SER A 154 24.43 5.75 1.29
N LYS A 155 23.47 6.01 0.40
CA LYS A 155 22.46 7.08 0.55
C LYS A 155 21.09 6.59 1.04
N SER A 156 20.93 5.30 1.37
CA SER A 156 19.71 4.76 1.99
C SER A 156 19.76 4.74 3.50
#